data_AF-A0A936F436-F1
#
_entry.id   AF-A0A936F436-F1
#
_cell.length_a   1.000
_cell.length_b   1.000
_cell.length_c   1.000
_cell.angle_alpha   90.00
_cell.angle_beta   90.00
_cell.angle_gamma   90.00
#
_symmetry.space_group_name_H-M   'P 1'
#
loop_
_entity.id
_entity.type
_entity.pdbx_description
1 polymer ?
#
loop_
_entity_poly.entity_id
_entity_poly.type
_entity_poly.pdbx_seq_one_letter_code
_entity_poly.pdbx_strand_id
1 'polypeptide(L)'
;MIRLTTPITEDQIRTLKVGDEVLLNGRVVLSRDIGHKYMKEQKPEWLKPILENMVIYHCGPVVKKNADGTWSFVAAGPTTSIREEPYQADVIETYKVRGVIGKGGMGKKTSEGLQKTGAVYLHATGGAGSLLAERVKRVVDVKMLEEFGSPEAFWIIEVEDFPLVVTMDSHGGSLHEIVAQQSQERAKALMA
;
A
#
# COMPACT_ATOMS: atom_id res chain seq x y z
N MET A 1 -10.45 -14.11 -8.36
CA MET A 1 -9.17 -13.54 -7.92
C MET A 1 -8.15 -13.48 -9.05
N ILE A 2 -7.68 -12.27 -9.35
CA ILE A 2 -6.58 -11.97 -10.28
C ILE A 2 -5.26 -12.18 -9.55
N ARG A 3 -4.28 -12.82 -10.20
CA ARG A 3 -2.93 -13.00 -9.63
C ARG A 3 -1.97 -11.97 -10.21
N LEU A 4 -1.25 -11.29 -9.33
CA LEU A 4 -0.20 -10.33 -9.72
C LEU A 4 1.12 -10.73 -9.08
N THR A 5 2.21 -10.48 -9.79
CA THR A 5 3.56 -10.68 -9.29
C THR A 5 4.37 -9.42 -9.52
N THR A 6 5.01 -8.88 -8.47
CA THR A 6 5.92 -7.74 -8.62
C THR A 6 7.27 -8.16 -9.20
N PRO A 7 7.94 -7.30 -9.99
CA PRO A 7 7.49 -5.96 -10.41
C PRO A 7 6.34 -6.01 -11.43
N ILE A 8 5.41 -5.06 -11.34
CA ILE A 8 4.18 -5.00 -12.16
C ILE A 8 4.34 -3.91 -13.21
N THR A 9 4.08 -4.19 -14.48
CA THR A 9 4.11 -3.16 -15.52
C THR A 9 2.91 -2.23 -15.44
N GLU A 10 3.00 -1.07 -16.09
CA GLU A 10 1.86 -0.15 -16.20
C GLU A 10 0.65 -0.81 -16.87
N ASP A 11 0.88 -1.50 -18.00
CA ASP A 11 -0.17 -2.16 -18.75
C ASP A 11 -0.89 -3.20 -17.91
N GLN A 12 -0.15 -4.00 -17.13
CA GLN A 12 -0.72 -4.99 -16.23
C GLN A 12 -1.60 -4.34 -15.16
N ILE A 13 -1.10 -3.32 -14.46
CA ILE A 13 -1.84 -2.74 -13.34
C ILE A 13 -3.09 -1.98 -13.81
N ARG A 14 -3.05 -1.35 -14.99
CA ARG A 14 -4.19 -0.62 -15.57
C ARG A 14 -5.35 -1.54 -15.96
N THR A 15 -5.13 -2.85 -16.09
CA THR A 15 -6.24 -3.80 -16.34
C THR A 15 -7.21 -3.90 -15.15
N LEU A 16 -6.73 -3.57 -13.94
CA LEU A 16 -7.52 -3.67 -12.72
C LEU A 16 -8.60 -2.60 -12.64
N LYS A 17 -9.73 -2.98 -12.04
CA LYS A 17 -10.89 -2.13 -11.78
C LYS A 17 -11.31 -2.24 -10.32
N VAL A 18 -11.98 -1.22 -9.81
CA VAL A 18 -12.62 -1.28 -8.47
C VAL A 18 -13.49 -2.53 -8.35
N GLY A 19 -13.32 -3.25 -7.25
CA GLY A 19 -14.01 -4.51 -6.94
C GLY A 19 -13.21 -5.76 -7.27
N ASP A 20 -12.13 -5.65 -8.06
CA ASP A 20 -11.28 -6.80 -8.37
C ASP A 20 -10.59 -7.33 -7.10
N GLU A 21 -10.69 -8.64 -6.90
CA GLU A 21 -9.94 -9.35 -5.86
C GLU A 21 -8.58 -9.77 -6.40
N VAL A 22 -7.51 -9.46 -5.67
CA VAL A 22 -6.13 -9.67 -6.08
C VAL A 22 -5.41 -10.59 -5.08
N LEU A 23 -4.63 -11.54 -5.60
CA LEU A 23 -3.60 -12.28 -4.87
C LEU A 23 -2.24 -11.80 -5.35
N LEU A 24 -1.52 -11.08 -4.48
CA LEU A 24 -0.21 -10.53 -4.78
C LEU A 24 0.91 -11.49 -4.37
N ASN A 25 1.87 -11.68 -5.28
CA ASN A 25 3.08 -12.44 -5.10
C ASN A 25 4.31 -11.56 -5.36
N GLY A 26 5.45 -11.93 -4.79
CA GLY A 26 6.73 -11.24 -5.00
C GLY A 26 7.01 -10.20 -3.93
N ARG A 27 7.80 -9.18 -4.28
CA ARG A 27 8.29 -8.18 -3.34
C ARG A 27 7.28 -7.06 -3.06
N VAL A 28 7.25 -6.59 -1.82
CA VAL A 28 6.47 -5.43 -1.35
C VAL A 28 7.35 -4.60 -0.43
N VAL A 29 7.20 -3.28 -0.48
CA VAL A 29 7.97 -2.34 0.34
C VAL A 29 7.05 -1.69 1.35
N LEU A 30 7.33 -1.87 2.64
CA LEU A 30 6.56 -1.20 3.68
C LEU A 30 7.03 0.25 3.81
N SER A 31 6.06 1.15 3.97
CA SER A 31 6.31 2.54 4.35
C SER A 31 5.03 3.19 4.85
N ARG A 32 5.15 4.08 5.82
CA ARG A 32 4.05 4.90 6.36
C ARG A 32 4.63 6.22 6.90
N ASP A 33 3.77 7.15 7.27
CA ASP A 33 4.00 8.41 7.98
C ASP A 33 5.40 9.03 7.71
N ILE A 34 6.42 8.71 8.52
CA ILE A 34 7.77 9.29 8.41
C ILE A 34 8.42 8.96 7.06
N GLY A 35 8.30 7.71 6.60
CA GLY A 35 8.86 7.26 5.33
C GLY A 35 8.24 7.98 4.13
N HIS A 36 6.94 8.26 4.16
CA HIS A 36 6.25 9.01 3.10
C HIS A 36 6.65 10.49 3.08
N LYS A 37 6.76 11.10 4.25
CA LYS A 37 7.30 12.46 4.38
C LYS A 37 8.73 12.53 3.85
N TYR A 38 9.59 11.58 4.22
CA TYR A 38 10.98 11.48 3.74
C TYR A 38 11.05 11.33 2.22
N MET A 39 10.24 10.44 1.64
CA MET A 39 10.13 10.26 0.19
C MET A 39 9.73 11.54 -0.54
N LYS A 40 8.74 12.28 -0.02
CA LYS A 40 8.28 13.54 -0.63
C LYS A 40 9.31 14.66 -0.50
N GLU A 41 9.85 14.88 0.70
CA GLU A 41 10.66 16.04 1.02
C GLU A 41 12.11 15.88 0.57
N GLN A 42 12.70 14.70 0.81
CA GLN A 42 14.13 14.46 0.57
C GLN A 42 14.40 13.76 -0.75
N LYS A 43 13.39 13.07 -1.31
CA LYS A 43 13.48 12.37 -2.60
C LYS A 43 14.76 11.53 -2.75
N PRO A 44 15.10 10.66 -1.77
CA PRO A 44 16.30 9.84 -1.85
C PRO A 44 16.36 9.00 -3.14
N GLU A 45 17.43 9.16 -3.91
CA GLU A 45 17.63 8.45 -5.17
C GLU A 45 17.74 6.93 -4.99
N TRP A 46 18.26 6.47 -3.85
CA TRP A 46 18.41 5.05 -3.56
C TRP A 46 17.07 4.29 -3.47
N LEU A 47 15.94 4.99 -3.26
CA LEU A 47 14.61 4.38 -3.24
C LEU A 47 14.05 4.09 -4.64
N LYS A 48 14.51 4.80 -5.69
CA LYS A 48 14.01 4.58 -7.06
C LYS A 48 14.12 3.13 -7.54
N PRO A 49 15.30 2.47 -7.49
CA PRO A 49 15.42 1.07 -7.92
C PRO A 49 14.68 0.09 -6.99
N ILE A 50 14.24 0.51 -5.81
CA ILE A 50 13.49 -0.32 -4.84
C ILE A 50 11.97 -0.21 -5.07
N LEU A 51 11.49 0.92 -5.59
CA LEU A 51 10.06 1.25 -5.68
C LEU A 51 9.51 1.28 -7.11
N GLU A 52 10.34 1.43 -8.14
CA GLU A 52 9.89 1.46 -9.53
C GLU A 52 9.18 0.16 -9.92
N ASN A 53 7.95 0.27 -10.41
CA ASN A 53 7.07 -0.85 -10.74
C ASN A 53 6.70 -1.76 -9.55
N MET A 54 6.84 -1.27 -8.32
CA MET A 54 6.58 -2.03 -7.10
C MET A 54 5.30 -1.58 -6.40
N VAL A 55 5.01 -2.22 -5.27
CA VAL A 55 3.86 -1.93 -4.41
C VAL A 55 4.35 -1.46 -3.06
N ILE A 56 3.84 -0.31 -2.60
CA ILE A 56 4.05 0.18 -1.25
C ILE A 56 2.97 -0.37 -0.34
N TYR A 57 3.31 -0.78 0.89
CA TYR A 57 2.37 -1.23 1.89
C TYR A 57 2.40 -0.35 3.14
N HIS A 58 1.29 0.33 3.42
CA HIS A 58 1.08 1.09 4.64
C HIS A 58 0.89 0.13 5.81
N CYS A 59 2.00 -0.22 6.45
CA CYS A 59 2.05 -1.15 7.55
C CYS A 59 3.15 -0.74 8.52
N GLY A 60 2.83 -0.69 9.82
CA GLY A 60 3.84 -0.67 10.87
C GLY A 60 3.90 -2.06 11.47
N PRO A 61 4.87 -2.90 11.05
CA PRO A 61 4.83 -4.31 11.37
C PRO A 61 5.30 -4.57 12.80
N VAL A 62 4.85 -5.68 13.38
CA VAL A 62 5.47 -6.25 14.57
C VAL A 62 6.38 -7.36 14.08
N VAL A 63 7.69 -7.20 14.31
CA VAL A 63 8.72 -8.13 13.84
C VAL A 63 9.52 -8.68 15.00
N LYS A 64 10.09 -9.87 14.80
CA LYS A 64 11.01 -10.52 15.73
C LYS A 64 12.33 -10.76 15.01
N LYS A 65 13.44 -10.38 15.67
CA LYS A 65 14.78 -10.79 15.22
C LYS A 65 15.05 -12.21 15.71
N ASN A 66 15.41 -13.09 14.79
CA ASN A 66 15.73 -14.48 15.06
C ASN A 66 17.19 -14.62 15.52
N ALA A 67 17.52 -15.77 16.11
CA ALA A 67 18.87 -16.04 16.63
C ALA A 67 19.94 -16.06 15.53
N ASP A 68 19.54 -16.42 14.30
CA ASP A 68 20.39 -16.40 13.10
C ASP A 68 20.54 -15.00 12.47
N GLY A 69 19.95 -13.97 13.07
CA GLY A 69 19.98 -12.60 12.60
C GLY A 69 18.91 -12.26 11.55
N THR A 70 18.12 -13.23 11.09
CA THR A 70 16.98 -12.99 10.19
C THR A 70 15.80 -12.35 10.93
N TRP A 71 14.77 -11.94 10.18
CA TRP A 71 13.56 -11.34 10.74
C TRP A 71 12.33 -12.16 10.37
N SER A 72 11.40 -12.27 11.32
CA SER A 72 10.07 -12.86 11.10
C SER A 72 8.99 -11.86 11.47
N PHE A 73 7.89 -11.87 10.71
CA PHE A 73 6.74 -11.01 10.97
C PHE A 73 5.78 -11.73 11.93
N VAL A 74 5.44 -11.05 13.03
CA VAL A 74 4.43 -11.50 14.01
C VAL A 74 3.05 -10.93 13.64
N ALA A 75 3.03 -9.69 13.15
CA ALA A 75 1.84 -9.06 12.61
C ALA A 75 2.20 -8.10 11.47
N ALA A 76 1.43 -8.15 10.38
CA ALA A 76 1.61 -7.37 9.17
C ALA A 76 0.30 -6.67 8.78
N GLY A 77 -0.41 -6.08 9.73
CA GLY A 77 -1.72 -5.46 9.49
C GLY A 77 -1.63 -4.09 8.81
N PRO A 78 -2.60 -3.70 7.96
CA PRO A 78 -2.61 -2.41 7.30
C PRO A 78 -2.89 -1.27 8.29
N THR A 79 -2.29 -0.11 8.05
CA THR A 79 -2.66 1.14 8.74
C THR A 79 -3.58 2.01 7.89
N THR A 80 -4.27 2.95 8.52
CA THR A 80 -5.20 3.88 7.85
C THR A 80 -4.45 4.75 6.84
N SER A 81 -4.76 4.60 5.55
CA SER A 81 -4.00 5.21 4.47
C SER A 81 -4.24 6.71 4.31
N ILE A 82 -5.39 7.23 4.76
CA ILE A 82 -5.70 8.67 4.63
C ILE A 82 -4.64 9.58 5.29
N ARG A 83 -3.85 9.08 6.24
CA ARG A 83 -2.74 9.83 6.84
C ARG A 83 -1.64 10.17 5.81
N GLU A 84 -1.50 9.36 4.76
CA GLU A 84 -0.50 9.56 3.71
C GLU A 84 -1.00 10.44 2.55
N GLU A 85 -2.27 10.89 2.57
CA GLU A 85 -2.86 11.73 1.53
C GLU A 85 -2.02 12.97 1.15
N PRO A 86 -1.35 13.67 2.10
CA PRO A 86 -0.49 14.81 1.76
C PRO A 86 0.73 14.45 0.89
N TYR A 87 1.10 13.17 0.83
CA TYR A 87 2.35 12.67 0.24
C TYR A 87 2.13 11.73 -0.94
N GLN A 88 1.07 10.91 -0.91
CA GLN A 88 0.97 9.70 -1.73
C GLN A 88 1.05 9.96 -3.24
N ALA A 89 0.32 10.94 -3.76
CA ALA A 89 0.34 11.25 -5.20
C ALA A 89 1.76 11.62 -5.67
N ASP A 90 2.49 12.40 -4.88
CA ASP A 90 3.87 12.80 -5.16
C ASP A 90 4.82 11.59 -5.12
N VAL A 91 4.60 10.68 -4.15
CA VAL A 91 5.38 9.43 -4.00
C VAL A 91 5.17 8.51 -5.20
N ILE A 92 3.91 8.28 -5.60
CA ILE A 92 3.58 7.41 -6.74
C ILE A 92 4.23 7.93 -8.02
N GLU A 93 4.13 9.24 -8.27
CA GLU A 93 4.72 9.87 -9.44
C GLU A 93 6.25 9.82 -9.41
N THR A 94 6.87 10.20 -8.30
CA THR A 94 8.34 10.30 -8.17
C THR A 94 9.02 8.94 -8.32
N TYR A 95 8.42 7.90 -7.74
CA TYR A 95 9.03 6.57 -7.65
C TYR A 95 8.39 5.54 -8.59
N LYS A 96 7.41 5.94 -9.42
CA LYS A 96 6.67 5.07 -10.34
C LYS A 96 6.13 3.80 -9.67
N VAL A 97 5.56 3.97 -8.48
CA VAL A 97 4.89 2.91 -7.74
C VAL A 97 3.62 2.52 -8.49
N ARG A 98 3.26 1.23 -8.51
CA ARG A 98 2.09 0.72 -9.24
C ARG A 98 0.93 0.35 -8.32
N GLY A 99 1.23 0.01 -7.07
CA GLY A 99 0.19 -0.29 -6.08
C GLY A 99 0.47 0.37 -4.75
N VAL A 100 -0.61 0.76 -4.07
CA VAL A 100 -0.58 1.18 -2.68
C VAL A 100 -1.49 0.25 -1.89
N ILE A 101 -0.95 -0.45 -0.91
CA ILE A 101 -1.71 -1.31 0.00
C ILE A 101 -1.96 -0.54 1.31
N GLY A 102 -3.18 -0.60 1.82
CA GLY A 102 -3.48 -0.17 3.19
C GLY A 102 -4.94 -0.41 3.57
N LYS A 103 -5.49 0.40 4.48
CA LYS A 103 -6.93 0.36 4.81
C LYS A 103 -7.57 1.74 4.83
N GLY A 104 -8.89 1.76 4.65
CA GLY A 104 -9.73 2.96 4.79
C GLY A 104 -9.75 3.91 3.59
N GLY A 105 -9.01 3.60 2.52
CA GLY A 105 -8.98 4.43 1.31
C GLY A 105 -8.16 5.69 1.47
N MET A 106 -8.14 6.48 0.40
CA MET A 106 -7.42 7.74 0.29
C MET A 106 -8.28 8.80 -0.40
N GLY A 107 -7.81 10.04 -0.39
CA GLY A 107 -8.56 11.20 -0.86
C GLY A 107 -8.41 11.46 -2.36
N LYS A 108 -8.96 12.61 -2.77
CA LYS A 108 -9.00 13.05 -4.17
C LYS A 108 -7.62 13.23 -4.78
N LYS A 109 -6.64 13.75 -4.03
CA LYS A 109 -5.28 13.99 -4.56
C LYS A 109 -4.64 12.65 -4.95
N THR A 110 -4.81 11.64 -4.10
CA THR A 110 -4.34 10.29 -4.41
C THR A 110 -5.08 9.70 -5.59
N SER A 111 -6.41 9.81 -5.65
CA SER A 111 -7.21 9.31 -6.80
C SER A 111 -6.73 9.89 -8.14
N GLU A 112 -6.44 11.19 -8.20
CA GLU A 112 -5.89 11.85 -9.39
C GLU A 112 -4.48 11.34 -9.71
N GLY A 113 -3.64 11.14 -8.69
CA GLY A 113 -2.32 10.55 -8.83
C GLY A 113 -2.35 9.12 -9.40
N LEU A 114 -3.30 8.28 -8.94
CA LEU A 114 -3.53 6.94 -9.46
C LEU A 114 -3.89 6.97 -10.95
N GLN A 115 -4.81 7.84 -11.35
CA GLN A 115 -5.19 8.00 -12.76
C GLN A 115 -4.02 8.45 -13.65
N LYS A 116 -3.30 9.47 -13.20
CA LYS A 116 -2.14 10.03 -13.93
C LYS A 116 -1.04 8.99 -14.16
N THR A 117 -0.78 8.15 -13.17
CA THR A 117 0.36 7.21 -13.17
C THR A 117 -0.02 5.79 -13.52
N GLY A 118 -1.32 5.47 -13.63
CA GLY A 118 -1.79 4.10 -13.85
C GLY A 118 -1.79 3.22 -12.60
N ALA A 119 -1.46 3.75 -11.43
CA ALA A 119 -1.42 2.98 -10.20
C ALA A 119 -2.83 2.67 -9.65
N VAL A 120 -2.91 1.75 -8.68
CA VAL A 120 -4.16 1.41 -7.98
C VAL A 120 -3.98 1.39 -6.47
N TYR A 121 -5.08 1.55 -5.74
CA TYR A 121 -5.15 1.34 -4.30
C TYR A 121 -5.79 -0.02 -3.98
N LEU A 122 -5.05 -0.81 -3.21
CA LEU A 122 -5.36 -2.17 -2.80
C LEU A 122 -5.70 -2.18 -1.31
N HIS A 123 -6.95 -2.46 -0.98
CA HIS A 123 -7.38 -2.60 0.41
C HIS A 123 -6.95 -3.97 0.94
N ALA A 124 -6.17 -3.98 2.01
CA ALA A 124 -5.91 -5.17 2.81
C ALA A 124 -6.88 -5.22 4.00
N THR A 125 -7.28 -6.43 4.40
CA THR A 125 -8.28 -6.61 5.47
C THR A 125 -7.71 -6.15 6.83
N GLY A 126 -8.31 -5.11 7.40
CA GLY A 126 -7.96 -4.63 8.74
C GLY A 126 -8.30 -5.66 9.83
N GLY A 127 -7.48 -5.70 10.90
CA GLY A 127 -7.68 -6.63 12.02
C GLY A 127 -7.10 -8.04 11.80
N ALA A 128 -6.77 -8.42 10.57
CA ALA A 128 -6.18 -9.72 10.23
C ALA A 128 -4.64 -9.74 10.26
N GLY A 129 -4.01 -8.96 11.16
CA GLY A 129 -2.58 -8.70 11.13
C GLY A 129 -1.69 -9.95 11.21
N SER A 130 -1.99 -10.90 12.09
CA SER A 130 -1.25 -12.16 12.19
C SER A 130 -1.46 -13.07 10.98
N LEU A 131 -2.69 -13.13 10.45
CA LEU A 131 -2.99 -13.90 9.23
C LEU A 131 -2.24 -13.34 8.01
N LEU A 132 -2.17 -12.01 7.88
CA LEU A 132 -1.40 -11.36 6.82
C LEU A 132 0.11 -11.59 7.00
N ALA A 133 0.60 -11.74 8.24
CA ALA A 133 2.00 -12.07 8.49
C ALA A 133 2.38 -13.47 7.98
N GLU A 134 1.47 -14.44 7.99
CA GLU A 134 1.70 -15.79 7.43
C GLU A 134 1.92 -15.79 5.91
N ARG A 135 1.46 -14.72 5.23
CA ARG A 135 1.68 -14.50 3.80
C ARG A 135 3.06 -13.89 3.51
N VAL A 136 3.76 -13.37 4.52
CA VAL A 136 5.13 -12.90 4.41
C VAL A 136 6.08 -14.08 4.50
N LYS A 137 6.77 -14.40 3.40
CA LYS A 137 7.65 -15.56 3.30
C LYS A 137 9.05 -15.29 3.81
N ARG A 138 9.56 -14.07 3.59
CA ARG A 138 10.86 -13.64 4.11
C ARG A 138 11.02 -12.13 4.07
N VAL A 139 11.92 -11.65 4.93
CA VAL A 139 12.48 -10.30 4.83
C VAL A 139 13.68 -10.35 3.90
N VAL A 140 13.62 -9.58 2.82
CA VAL A 140 14.72 -9.44 1.86
C VAL A 140 15.75 -8.46 2.39
N ASP A 141 15.30 -7.34 2.93
CA ASP A 141 16.16 -6.26 3.43
C ASP A 141 15.34 -5.32 4.34
N VAL A 142 16.04 -4.51 5.14
CA VAL A 142 15.44 -3.42 5.92
C VAL A 142 16.35 -2.19 5.83
N LYS A 143 15.78 -1.04 5.47
CA LYS A 143 16.49 0.23 5.36
C LYS A 143 15.96 1.24 6.37
N MET A 144 16.85 2.13 6.83
CA MET A 144 16.54 3.19 7.80
C MET A 144 16.04 2.66 9.15
N LEU A 145 16.47 1.46 9.57
CA LEU A 145 16.00 0.83 10.81
C LEU A 145 16.43 1.59 12.06
N GLU A 146 17.66 2.12 12.07
CA GLU A 146 18.21 2.85 13.21
C GLU A 146 17.60 4.26 13.30
N GLU A 147 17.37 4.89 12.15
CA GLU A 147 16.89 6.25 12.03
C GLU A 147 15.38 6.37 12.26
N PHE A 148 14.59 5.45 11.69
CA PHE A 148 13.12 5.52 11.74
C PHE A 148 12.51 4.53 12.74
N GLY A 149 13.28 3.53 13.19
CA GLY A 149 12.77 2.48 14.05
C GLY A 149 11.90 1.47 13.30
N SER A 150 11.66 0.32 13.94
CA SER A 150 11.01 -0.83 13.31
C SER A 150 9.64 -0.54 12.66
N PRO A 151 8.72 0.27 13.23
CA PRO A 151 7.41 0.48 12.62
C PRO A 151 7.41 1.38 11.38
N GLU A 152 8.46 2.19 11.19
CA GLU A 152 8.52 3.23 10.15
C GLU A 152 9.61 2.96 9.09
N ALA A 153 10.55 2.05 9.39
CA ALA A 153 11.60 1.61 8.48
C ALA A 153 11.04 1.00 7.18
N PHE A 154 11.84 1.08 6.11
CA PHE A 154 11.49 0.46 4.84
C PHE A 154 11.82 -1.03 4.88
N TRP A 155 10.81 -1.85 5.17
CA TRP A 155 10.93 -3.31 5.06
C TRP A 155 10.67 -3.74 3.63
N ILE A 156 11.63 -4.44 3.04
CA ILE A 156 11.46 -5.09 1.74
C ILE A 156 11.19 -6.55 2.01
N ILE A 157 9.96 -6.97 1.76
CA ILE A 157 9.49 -8.31 2.07
C ILE A 157 9.07 -9.05 0.81
N GLU A 158 9.12 -10.37 0.86
CA GLU A 158 8.53 -11.24 -0.17
C GLU A 158 7.25 -11.86 0.38
N VAL A 159 6.16 -11.73 -0.38
CA VAL A 159 4.84 -12.25 -0.03
C VAL A 159 4.37 -13.27 -1.06
N GLU A 160 3.51 -14.17 -0.62
CA GLU A 160 2.85 -15.17 -1.46
C GLU A 160 1.36 -15.21 -1.16
N ASP A 161 0.56 -15.16 -2.22
CA ASP A 161 -0.90 -15.15 -2.15
C ASP A 161 -1.44 -14.13 -1.12
N PHE A 162 -0.87 -12.92 -1.14
CA PHE A 162 -1.28 -11.84 -0.25
C PHE A 162 -2.63 -11.27 -0.73
N PRO A 163 -3.72 -11.40 0.06
CA PRO A 163 -5.07 -11.12 -0.39
C PRO A 163 -5.43 -9.63 -0.29
N LEU A 164 -5.97 -9.09 -1.37
CA LEU A 164 -6.25 -7.67 -1.55
C LEU A 164 -7.54 -7.45 -2.35
N VAL A 165 -8.14 -6.27 -2.24
CA VAL A 165 -9.25 -5.83 -3.08
C VAL A 165 -8.94 -4.45 -3.65
N VAL A 166 -9.10 -4.25 -4.95
CA VAL A 166 -8.97 -2.94 -5.58
C VAL A 166 -10.15 -2.07 -5.14
N THR A 167 -9.87 -0.97 -4.43
CA THR A 167 -10.93 -0.06 -3.95
C THR A 167 -10.79 1.36 -4.48
N MET A 168 -9.66 1.68 -5.12
CA MET A 168 -9.53 2.84 -6.01
C MET A 168 -8.66 2.42 -7.20
N ASP A 169 -9.05 2.78 -8.42
CA ASP A 169 -8.37 2.36 -9.64
C ASP A 169 -7.83 3.52 -10.48
N SER A 170 -7.06 3.19 -11.52
CA SER A 170 -6.45 4.17 -12.43
C SER A 170 -7.44 4.81 -13.41
N HIS A 171 -8.72 4.48 -13.33
CA HIS A 171 -9.78 4.95 -14.23
C HIS A 171 -10.70 5.96 -13.55
N GLY A 172 -10.37 6.35 -12.31
CA GLY A 172 -11.14 7.28 -11.49
C GLY A 172 -12.20 6.60 -10.62
N GLY A 173 -12.26 5.27 -10.61
CA GLY A 173 -13.13 4.53 -9.71
C GLY A 173 -12.66 4.65 -8.26
N SER A 174 -13.59 4.91 -7.34
CA SER A 174 -13.34 4.89 -5.89
C SER A 174 -14.55 4.35 -5.14
N LEU A 175 -14.41 3.17 -4.53
CA LEU A 175 -15.45 2.59 -3.68
C LEU A 175 -15.74 3.47 -2.46
N HIS A 176 -14.69 4.12 -1.94
CA HIS A 176 -14.78 4.99 -0.76
C HIS A 176 -15.63 6.24 -1.04
N GLU A 177 -15.46 6.84 -2.21
CA GLU A 177 -16.25 7.99 -2.65
C GLU A 177 -17.72 7.62 -2.85
N ILE A 178 -17.98 6.50 -3.54
CA ILE A 178 -19.33 5.99 -3.77
C ILE A 178 -20.06 5.78 -2.43
N VAL A 179 -19.43 5.08 -1.47
CA VAL A 179 -20.02 4.81 -0.16
C VAL A 179 -20.23 6.10 0.63
N ALA A 180 -19.28 7.04 0.60
CA ALA A 180 -19.41 8.32 1.29
C ALA A 180 -20.58 9.14 0.76
N GLN A 181 -20.74 9.25 -0.57
CA GLN A 181 -21.85 9.97 -1.19
C GLN A 181 -23.19 9.35 -0.82
N GLN A 182 -23.35 8.03 -0.99
CA GLN A 182 -24.60 7.33 -0.64
C GLN A 182 -24.94 7.47 0.85
N SER A 183 -23.93 7.47 1.71
CA SER A 183 -24.11 7.65 3.16
C SER A 183 -24.61 9.06 3.49
N GLN A 184 -24.07 10.09 2.83
CA GLN A 184 -24.52 11.47 3.00
C GLN A 184 -25.95 11.69 2.51
N GLU A 185 -26.33 11.12 1.36
CA GLU A 185 -27.69 11.18 0.84
C GLU A 185 -28.69 10.55 1.81
N ARG A 186 -28.37 9.38 2.36
CA ARG A 186 -29.20 8.71 3.38
C ARG A 186 -29.29 9.52 4.68
N ALA A 187 -28.17 10.09 5.14
CA ALA A 187 -28.15 10.91 6.33
C ALA A 187 -29.06 12.14 6.19
N LYS A 188 -29.04 12.82 5.04
CA LYS A 188 -29.94 13.94 4.75
C LYS A 188 -31.41 13.51 4.77
N ALA A 189 -31.73 12.37 4.17
CA ALA A 189 -33.09 11.84 4.14
C ALA A 189 -33.63 11.50 5.54
N LEU A 190 -32.77 11.09 6.48
CA LEU A 190 -33.14 10.80 7.86
C LEU A 190 -33.30 12.05 8.74
N MET A 191 -32.77 13.20 8.30
CA MET A 191 -32.82 14.47 9.01
C MET A 191 -33.93 15.42 8.50
N ALA A 192 -34.59 15.06 7.40
CA ALA A 192 -35.72 15.80 6.82
C ALA A 192 -37.04 15.31 7.42
#